data_AF-A0A067MS62-F1
#
_entry.id   AF-A0A067MS62-F1
#
_cell.length_a   1.000
_cell.length_b   1.000
_cell.length_c   1.000
_cell.angle_alpha   90.00
_cell.angle_beta   90.00
_cell.angle_gamma   90.00
#
_symmetry.space_group_name_H-M   'P 1'
#
loop_
_entity.id
_entity.type
_entity.pdbx_description
1 polymer ?
#
loop_
_entity_poly.entity_id
_entity_poly.type
_entity_poly.pdbx_seq_one_letter_code
_entity_poly.pdbx_strand_id
1 'polypeptide(L)'
;MDDYDLPPTDEVFRECPRFRILLLGKTGAGKTSLIKRAFNVDHIQESNLDPGVCNISDEIMSEENEHFIAHDSQGFEPGESKNFETVKAFIAQRQAQPALKDRLHAIWHCIPVPHAGGRIFETGDENFHKFMESIRIPIIVVFTQYDRLYSQIALKTDRTEVVGMDDEEIEHVFERKSKEAFKEFVKDLRKINPKLRCTPVSNVARYCETYSDLISMTSNLVRDYVAKTAWYAAAVSQRADVDLKVEASVELGMKRYWRKLSTSHHFDGRTLRYCFEQIQREVIDVWNFNDADKILSSHEFMAMILRLVHDLSTLSPSHAILGSTQELDKIKDVLDALAGNPVADPITPDPVKVNLRNWLSGVYQKKTLSPSTLCTLMGFIVDLTMTLERLFWNGFRRGVHSLTMQEVQTAYGEYYRSEERTKVHQEIRSYATSLEHKPKGPDDAEIEVKRLIETYRFVESHKPQWDMLSSNSGGKKHKRRPSPCQII
;
A
#
# COMPACT_ATOMS: atom_id res chain seq x y z
N MET A 1 -14.32 28.82 8.90
CA MET A 1 -13.15 28.03 8.49
C MET A 1 -12.91 28.37 7.05
N ASP A 2 -11.87 29.15 6.77
CA ASP A 2 -11.49 29.46 5.38
C ASP A 2 -10.95 28.17 4.73
N ASP A 3 -11.23 27.96 3.44
CA ASP A 3 -10.89 26.76 2.66
C ASP A 3 -9.38 26.44 2.59
N TYR A 4 -8.54 27.32 3.16
CA TYR A 4 -7.08 27.25 3.19
C TYR A 4 -6.48 26.35 4.29
N ASP A 5 -7.26 25.94 5.31
CA ASP A 5 -6.75 25.16 6.45
C ASP A 5 -6.98 23.64 6.33
N LEU A 6 -7.58 23.17 5.24
CA LEU A 6 -7.84 21.73 5.05
C LEU A 6 -6.56 20.94 4.68
N PRO A 7 -6.50 19.65 5.00
CA PRO A 7 -5.51 18.73 4.43
C PRO A 7 -5.52 18.67 2.89
N PRO A 8 -4.39 18.35 2.23
CA PRO A 8 -4.36 17.97 0.83
C PRO A 8 -5.25 16.77 0.54
N THR A 9 -5.30 15.80 1.46
CA THR A 9 -6.14 14.60 1.35
C THR A 9 -7.62 14.98 1.23
N ASP A 10 -8.11 15.87 2.08
CA ASP A 10 -9.49 16.37 2.05
C ASP A 10 -9.84 17.07 0.73
N GLU A 11 -8.94 17.88 0.18
CA GLU A 11 -9.16 18.55 -1.12
C GLU A 11 -9.27 17.53 -2.25
N VAL A 12 -8.40 16.52 -2.25
CA VAL A 12 -8.44 15.43 -3.23
C VAL A 12 -9.73 14.63 -3.11
N PHE A 13 -10.13 14.28 -1.88
CA PHE A 13 -11.37 13.54 -1.64
C PHE A 13 -12.62 14.37 -1.93
N ARG A 14 -12.54 15.71 -1.93
CA ARG A 14 -13.64 16.57 -2.38
C ARG A 14 -13.87 16.46 -3.90
N GLU A 15 -12.81 16.39 -4.69
CA GLU A 15 -12.90 16.30 -6.17
C GLU A 15 -13.16 14.86 -6.63
N CYS A 16 -12.43 13.89 -6.07
CA CYS A 16 -12.52 12.48 -6.38
C CYS A 16 -12.43 11.65 -5.07
N PRO A 17 -13.56 11.44 -4.36
CA PRO A 17 -13.57 10.72 -3.09
C PRO A 17 -13.26 9.23 -3.24
N ARG A 18 -13.54 8.64 -4.41
CA ARG A 18 -13.51 7.20 -4.63
C ARG A 18 -12.93 6.82 -5.97
N PHE A 19 -12.10 5.79 -5.98
CA PHE A 19 -11.61 5.15 -7.18
C PHE A 19 -12.66 4.19 -7.76
N ARG A 20 -13.30 4.63 -8.84
CA ARG A 20 -14.29 3.87 -9.60
C ARG A 20 -13.67 2.99 -10.69
N ILE A 21 -13.89 1.69 -10.63
CA ILE A 21 -13.36 0.68 -11.56
C ILE A 21 -14.46 -0.21 -12.15
N LEU A 22 -14.29 -0.65 -13.39
CA LEU A 22 -15.15 -1.66 -14.02
C LEU A 22 -14.39 -2.97 -14.23
N LEU A 23 -14.97 -4.09 -13.79
CA LEU A 23 -14.49 -5.43 -14.09
C LEU A 23 -15.24 -6.02 -15.29
N LEU A 24 -14.49 -6.42 -16.31
CA LEU A 24 -15.02 -7.12 -17.49
C LEU A 24 -14.52 -8.55 -17.51
N GLY A 25 -15.40 -9.52 -17.74
CA GLY A 25 -14.96 -10.89 -17.96
C GLY A 25 -16.06 -11.92 -17.75
N LYS A 26 -15.82 -13.15 -18.23
CA LYS A 26 -16.77 -14.26 -18.12
C LYS A 26 -17.09 -14.62 -16.66
N THR A 27 -18.18 -15.36 -16.47
CA THR A 27 -18.48 -15.99 -15.18
C THR A 27 -17.34 -16.94 -14.80
N GLY A 28 -16.94 -16.93 -13.53
CA GLY A 28 -15.81 -17.73 -13.05
C GLY A 28 -14.42 -17.18 -13.41
N ALA A 29 -14.32 -15.98 -14.01
CA ALA A 29 -13.03 -15.36 -14.32
C ALA A 29 -12.27 -14.79 -13.10
N GLY A 30 -12.76 -14.98 -11.88
CA GLY A 30 -12.09 -14.51 -10.66
C GLY A 30 -12.27 -13.01 -10.35
N LYS A 31 -13.23 -12.32 -11.00
CA LYS A 31 -13.55 -10.89 -10.82
C LYS A 31 -13.71 -10.48 -9.35
N THR A 32 -14.57 -11.17 -8.61
CA THR A 32 -14.84 -10.91 -7.20
C THR A 32 -13.60 -11.11 -6.33
N SER A 33 -12.87 -12.20 -6.54
CA SER A 33 -11.64 -12.48 -5.79
C SER A 33 -10.54 -11.45 -6.07
N LEU A 34 -10.48 -10.94 -7.31
CA LEU A 34 -9.55 -9.89 -7.71
C LEU A 34 -9.78 -8.60 -6.92
N ILE A 35 -11.03 -8.13 -6.81
CA ILE A 35 -11.39 -6.94 -5.99
C ILE A 35 -11.01 -7.17 -4.54
N LYS A 36 -11.47 -8.27 -3.94
CA LYS A 36 -11.23 -8.56 -2.52
C LYS A 36 -9.75 -8.50 -2.17
N ARG A 37 -8.91 -9.09 -3.01
CA ARG A 37 -7.46 -9.11 -2.79
C ARG A 37 -6.79 -7.76 -3.09
N ALA A 38 -7.15 -7.08 -4.19
CA ALA A 38 -6.54 -5.81 -4.58
C ALA A 38 -6.84 -4.66 -3.60
N PHE A 39 -8.05 -4.63 -3.06
CA PHE A 39 -8.50 -3.61 -2.12
C PHE A 39 -8.44 -4.06 -0.66
N ASN A 40 -7.94 -5.28 -0.41
CA ASN A 40 -7.88 -5.97 0.89
C ASN A 40 -9.18 -5.83 1.69
N VAL A 41 -10.26 -6.39 1.14
CA VAL A 41 -11.59 -6.45 1.75
C VAL A 41 -12.15 -7.87 1.75
N ASP A 42 -12.78 -8.26 2.85
CA ASP A 42 -13.43 -9.57 3.01
C ASP A 42 -14.89 -9.51 2.57
N HIS A 43 -15.57 -8.45 2.97
CA HIS A 43 -16.97 -8.21 2.69
C HIS A 43 -17.15 -7.12 1.64
N ILE A 44 -17.85 -7.45 0.56
CA ILE A 44 -18.37 -6.48 -0.39
C ILE A 44 -19.90 -6.46 -0.24
N GLN A 45 -20.50 -5.27 -0.24
CA GLN A 45 -21.95 -5.14 -0.24
C GLN A 45 -22.47 -5.68 -1.57
N GLU A 46 -23.02 -6.89 -1.51
CA GLU A 46 -23.56 -7.59 -2.68
C GLU A 46 -24.91 -6.96 -3.04
N SER A 47 -24.95 -6.17 -4.11
CA SER A 47 -26.20 -5.90 -4.80
C SER A 47 -26.67 -7.21 -5.46
N ASN A 48 -27.51 -7.97 -4.76
CA ASN A 48 -28.27 -9.13 -5.27
C ASN A 48 -27.46 -10.09 -6.16
N LEU A 49 -26.52 -10.83 -5.58
CA LEU A 49 -25.85 -11.96 -6.26
C LEU A 49 -26.74 -13.22 -6.28
N ASP A 50 -27.90 -13.14 -6.93
CA ASP A 50 -28.41 -14.35 -7.55
C ASP A 50 -27.46 -14.71 -8.71
N PRO A 51 -26.90 -15.93 -8.77
CA PRO A 51 -25.99 -16.33 -9.83
C PRO A 51 -26.62 -16.09 -11.21
N GLY A 52 -26.11 -15.10 -11.95
CA GLY A 52 -26.53 -14.80 -13.32
C GLY A 52 -27.38 -13.54 -13.52
N VAL A 53 -27.61 -12.71 -12.50
CA VAL A 53 -28.30 -11.41 -12.66
C VAL A 53 -27.52 -10.30 -11.96
N CYS A 54 -26.42 -9.85 -12.58
CA CYS A 54 -25.68 -8.66 -12.11
C CYS A 54 -26.03 -7.46 -13.01
N ASN A 55 -26.49 -6.35 -12.43
CA ASN A 55 -26.62 -5.11 -13.17
C ASN A 55 -25.30 -4.32 -13.07
N ILE A 56 -24.66 -4.08 -14.21
CA ILE A 56 -23.41 -3.32 -14.31
C ILE A 56 -23.49 -1.91 -13.71
N SER A 57 -24.70 -1.35 -13.58
CA SER A 57 -24.92 -0.04 -12.98
C SER A 57 -24.83 -0.04 -11.47
N ASP A 58 -24.99 -1.21 -10.84
CA ASP A 58 -24.94 -1.35 -9.39
C ASP A 58 -23.51 -1.10 -8.89
N GLU A 59 -23.42 -0.47 -7.72
CA GLU A 59 -22.15 -0.11 -7.10
C GLU A 59 -21.77 -1.17 -6.07
N ILE A 60 -20.65 -1.85 -6.32
CA ILE A 60 -20.04 -2.76 -5.36
C ILE A 60 -19.10 -1.94 -4.49
N MET A 61 -19.41 -1.90 -3.19
CA MET A 61 -18.68 -1.15 -2.17
C MET A 61 -18.31 -2.06 -1.01
N SER A 62 -17.49 -1.58 -0.09
CA SER A 62 -17.17 -2.27 1.17
C SER A 62 -17.19 -1.27 2.31
N GLU A 63 -17.72 -1.67 3.47
CA GLU A 63 -17.64 -0.88 4.71
C GLU A 63 -16.22 -0.84 5.26
N GLU A 64 -15.39 -1.84 4.92
CA GLU A 64 -13.98 -1.93 5.32
C GLU A 64 -13.11 -0.95 4.52
N ASN A 65 -13.57 -0.47 3.36
CA ASN A 65 -12.83 0.43 2.48
C ASN A 65 -13.78 1.27 1.62
N GLU A 66 -14.07 2.48 2.10
CA GLU A 66 -15.00 3.40 1.45
C GLU A 66 -14.41 4.15 0.23
N HIS A 67 -13.13 3.93 -0.09
CA HIS A 67 -12.40 4.69 -1.11
C HIS A 67 -12.45 4.07 -2.51
N PHE A 68 -13.18 2.98 -2.73
CA PHE A 68 -13.40 2.41 -4.05
C PHE A 68 -14.88 2.19 -4.37
N ILE A 69 -15.18 2.15 -5.67
CA ILE A 69 -16.44 1.64 -6.21
C ILE A 69 -16.09 0.70 -7.34
N ALA A 70 -16.54 -0.55 -7.25
CA ALA A 70 -16.42 -1.49 -8.36
C ALA A 70 -17.76 -1.65 -9.07
N HIS A 71 -17.69 -1.87 -10.37
CA HIS A 71 -18.80 -2.31 -11.20
C HIS A 71 -18.43 -3.68 -11.77
N ASP A 72 -19.36 -4.62 -11.72
CA ASP A 72 -19.15 -5.96 -12.27
C ASP A 72 -19.99 -6.13 -13.54
N SER A 73 -19.35 -6.43 -14.67
CA SER A 73 -20.12 -6.85 -15.84
C SER A 73 -20.64 -8.25 -15.59
N GLN A 74 -21.93 -8.47 -15.89
CA GLN A 74 -22.43 -9.82 -16.09
C GLN A 74 -21.51 -10.55 -17.08
N GLY A 75 -21.14 -11.79 -16.73
CA GLY A 75 -20.30 -12.61 -17.60
C GLY A 75 -20.97 -12.72 -18.97
N PHE A 76 -20.27 -12.29 -20.02
CA PHE A 76 -20.77 -12.38 -21.38
C PHE A 76 -19.97 -13.42 -22.16
N GLU A 77 -20.68 -14.31 -22.85
CA GLU A 77 -20.06 -15.29 -23.76
C GLU A 77 -20.10 -14.81 -25.22
N PRO A 78 -19.16 -15.27 -26.06
CA PRO A 78 -19.18 -14.96 -27.48
C PRO A 78 -20.49 -15.41 -28.13
N GLY A 79 -21.28 -14.44 -28.62
CA GLY A 79 -22.63 -14.62 -29.14
C GLY A 79 -23.71 -13.84 -28.36
N GLU A 80 -23.42 -13.39 -27.13
CA GLU A 80 -24.35 -12.60 -26.32
C GLU A 80 -24.27 -11.10 -26.63
N SER A 81 -24.88 -10.70 -27.75
CA SER A 81 -24.90 -9.31 -28.22
C SER A 81 -25.50 -8.31 -27.20
N LYS A 82 -26.50 -8.73 -26.42
CA LYS A 82 -27.20 -7.87 -25.44
C LYS A 82 -26.29 -7.43 -24.29
N ASN A 83 -25.51 -8.36 -23.73
CA ASN A 83 -24.60 -8.06 -22.62
C ASN A 83 -23.47 -7.15 -23.09
N PHE A 84 -22.98 -7.39 -24.31
CA PHE A 84 -21.96 -6.54 -24.92
C PHE A 84 -22.44 -5.10 -25.15
N GLU A 85 -23.64 -4.89 -25.70
CA GLU A 85 -24.20 -3.54 -25.87
C GLU A 85 -24.47 -2.85 -24.52
N THR A 86 -24.84 -3.61 -23.49
CA THR A 86 -25.01 -3.08 -22.13
C THR A 86 -23.69 -2.54 -21.57
N VAL A 87 -22.59 -3.29 -21.75
CA VAL A 87 -21.24 -2.85 -21.38
C VAL A 87 -20.83 -1.59 -22.15
N LYS A 88 -21.08 -1.55 -23.47
CA LYS A 88 -20.77 -0.35 -24.27
C LYS A 88 -21.51 0.89 -23.78
N ALA A 89 -22.82 0.75 -23.59
CA ALA A 89 -23.67 1.84 -23.14
C ALA A 89 -23.23 2.36 -21.77
N PHE A 90 -22.92 1.46 -20.84
CA PHE A 90 -22.42 1.82 -19.51
C PHE A 90 -21.09 2.58 -19.58
N ILE A 91 -20.11 2.09 -20.32
CA ILE A 91 -18.80 2.75 -20.47
C ILE A 91 -18.97 4.13 -21.11
N ALA A 92 -19.78 4.24 -22.18
CA ALA A 92 -20.05 5.52 -22.84
C ALA A 92 -20.74 6.51 -21.89
N GLN A 93 -21.74 6.06 -21.11
CA GLN A 93 -22.44 6.86 -20.13
C GLN A 93 -21.50 7.38 -19.02
N ARG A 94 -20.62 6.51 -18.49
CA ARG A 94 -19.65 6.88 -17.45
C ARG A 94 -18.56 7.80 -17.99
N GLN A 95 -18.08 7.57 -19.21
CA GLN A 95 -17.10 8.44 -19.86
C GLN A 95 -17.65 9.85 -20.13
N ALA A 96 -18.96 9.97 -20.39
CA ALA A 96 -19.62 11.24 -20.65
C ALA A 96 -19.94 12.07 -19.40
N GLN A 97 -19.73 11.54 -18.18
CA GLN A 97 -20.04 12.28 -16.96
C GLN A 97 -19.20 13.55 -16.81
N PRO A 98 -19.77 14.68 -16.37
CA PRO A 98 -19.02 15.91 -16.20
C PRO A 98 -18.07 15.87 -15.00
N ALA A 99 -18.51 15.31 -13.88
CA ALA A 99 -17.75 15.24 -12.64
C ALA A 99 -16.85 13.99 -12.61
N LEU A 100 -15.61 14.15 -12.13
CA LEU A 100 -14.62 13.08 -12.08
C LEU A 100 -15.07 11.89 -11.23
N LYS A 101 -15.66 12.16 -10.05
CA LYS A 101 -16.20 11.14 -9.14
C LYS A 101 -17.24 10.18 -9.76
N ASP A 102 -17.90 10.60 -10.84
CA ASP A 102 -18.96 9.85 -11.52
C ASP A 102 -18.44 9.09 -12.76
N ARG A 103 -17.21 9.37 -13.20
CA ARG A 103 -16.52 8.68 -14.31
C ARG A 103 -15.90 7.37 -13.86
N LEU A 104 -15.72 6.45 -14.81
CA LEU A 104 -14.82 5.31 -14.63
C LEU A 104 -13.38 5.79 -14.74
N HIS A 105 -12.52 5.29 -13.85
CA HIS A 105 -11.09 5.62 -13.85
C HIS A 105 -10.24 4.53 -14.46
N ALA A 106 -10.66 3.26 -14.37
CA ALA A 106 -9.99 2.14 -15.00
C ALA A 106 -10.97 1.01 -15.36
N ILE A 107 -10.56 0.16 -16.29
CA ILE A 107 -11.25 -1.06 -16.66
C ILE A 107 -10.27 -2.23 -16.55
N TRP A 108 -10.63 -3.25 -15.76
CA TRP A 108 -9.90 -4.51 -15.70
C TRP A 108 -10.63 -5.58 -16.49
N HIS A 109 -10.07 -5.95 -17.64
CA HIS A 109 -10.57 -7.05 -18.43
C HIS A 109 -9.95 -8.37 -17.97
N CYS A 110 -10.66 -9.07 -17.10
CA CYS A 110 -10.30 -10.35 -16.52
C CYS A 110 -10.48 -11.49 -17.53
N ILE A 111 -9.36 -12.10 -17.91
CA ILE A 111 -9.31 -13.29 -18.76
C ILE A 111 -8.59 -14.39 -17.97
N PRO A 112 -9.21 -15.54 -17.69
CA PRO A 112 -8.50 -16.68 -17.11
C PRO A 112 -7.36 -17.10 -18.03
N VAL A 113 -6.20 -17.44 -17.46
CA VAL A 113 -5.09 -17.96 -18.28
C VAL A 113 -5.60 -19.16 -19.09
N PRO A 114 -5.52 -19.10 -20.44
CA PRO A 114 -6.00 -20.18 -21.28
C PRO A 114 -5.28 -21.50 -20.97
N HIS A 115 -5.96 -22.62 -21.17
CA HIS A 115 -5.28 -23.91 -21.24
C HIS A 115 -4.30 -23.88 -22.41
N ALA A 116 -3.06 -24.37 -22.21
CA ALA A 116 -2.02 -24.30 -23.23
C ALA A 116 -2.48 -24.84 -24.60
N GLY A 117 -2.56 -23.94 -25.59
CA GLY A 117 -3.13 -24.15 -26.94
C GLY A 117 -4.48 -23.45 -27.19
N GLY A 118 -5.12 -22.90 -26.16
CA GLY A 118 -6.35 -22.12 -26.26
C GLY A 118 -6.10 -20.70 -26.79
N ARG A 119 -7.11 -20.12 -27.46
CA ARG A 119 -7.07 -18.74 -27.93
C ARG A 119 -7.36 -17.78 -26.77
N ILE A 120 -6.68 -16.63 -26.76
CA ILE A 120 -6.91 -15.56 -25.76
C ILE A 120 -8.26 -14.88 -26.01
N PHE A 121 -8.60 -14.69 -27.27
CA PHE A 121 -9.88 -14.15 -27.74
C PHE A 121 -10.57 -15.17 -28.64
N GLU A 122 -11.89 -15.20 -28.60
CA GLU A 122 -12.68 -16.09 -29.45
C GLU A 122 -13.00 -15.43 -30.80
N THR A 123 -13.38 -16.24 -31.78
CA THR A 123 -13.75 -15.75 -33.12
C THR A 123 -15.05 -14.93 -32.99
N GLY A 124 -14.97 -13.59 -33.07
CA GLY A 124 -16.10 -12.68 -32.86
C GLY A 124 -15.78 -11.41 -32.06
N ASP A 125 -14.61 -11.36 -31.41
CA ASP A 125 -14.19 -10.23 -30.55
C ASP A 125 -13.71 -8.98 -31.31
N GLU A 126 -13.69 -8.97 -32.65
CA GLU A 126 -13.23 -7.83 -33.45
C GLU A 126 -14.03 -6.54 -33.19
N ASN A 127 -15.34 -6.67 -32.93
CA ASN A 127 -16.20 -5.54 -32.60
C ASN A 127 -15.92 -5.01 -31.20
N PHE A 128 -15.55 -5.89 -30.26
CA PHE A 128 -15.10 -5.48 -28.95
C PHE A 128 -13.77 -4.75 -29.02
N HIS A 129 -12.89 -5.21 -29.90
CA HIS A 129 -11.60 -4.60 -30.14
C HIS A 129 -11.69 -3.18 -30.69
N LYS A 130 -12.48 -2.98 -31.75
CA LYS A 130 -12.76 -1.65 -32.30
C LYS A 130 -13.40 -0.73 -31.26
N PHE A 131 -14.28 -1.28 -30.43
CA PHE A 131 -14.88 -0.51 -29.35
C PHE A 131 -13.84 -0.08 -28.31
N MET A 132 -12.93 -0.98 -27.91
CA MET A 132 -11.84 -0.67 -26.97
C MET A 132 -10.96 0.48 -27.44
N GLU A 133 -10.73 0.62 -28.75
CA GLU A 133 -9.96 1.74 -29.31
C GLU A 133 -10.66 3.11 -29.16
N SER A 134 -11.99 3.13 -29.03
CA SER A 134 -12.77 4.36 -28.83
C SER A 134 -12.86 4.82 -27.37
N ILE A 135 -12.47 3.95 -26.43
CA ILE A 135 -12.52 4.21 -25.00
C ILE A 135 -11.29 5.04 -24.59
N ARG A 136 -11.54 6.13 -23.85
CA ARG A 136 -10.48 6.99 -23.28
C ARG A 136 -10.02 6.53 -21.90
N ILE A 137 -10.83 5.70 -21.25
CA ILE A 137 -10.53 5.12 -19.94
C ILE A 137 -9.45 4.03 -20.10
N PRO A 138 -8.42 4.00 -19.26
CA PRO A 138 -7.42 2.92 -19.25
C PRO A 138 -8.05 1.52 -19.17
N ILE A 139 -7.64 0.64 -20.08
CA ILE A 139 -8.03 -0.78 -20.10
C ILE A 139 -6.79 -1.63 -19.87
N ILE A 140 -6.88 -2.55 -18.91
CA ILE A 140 -5.83 -3.48 -18.55
C ILE A 140 -6.38 -4.88 -18.69
N VAL A 141 -5.70 -5.72 -19.48
CA VAL A 141 -6.04 -7.14 -19.57
C VAL A 141 -5.38 -7.86 -18.40
N VAL A 142 -6.20 -8.41 -17.53
CA VAL A 142 -5.78 -9.09 -16.31
C VAL A 142 -5.88 -10.59 -16.52
N PHE A 143 -4.73 -11.25 -16.66
CA PHE A 143 -4.67 -12.70 -16.82
C PHE A 143 -4.81 -13.38 -15.46
N THR A 144 -6.05 -13.68 -15.09
CA THR A 144 -6.40 -14.29 -13.80
C THR A 144 -6.05 -15.78 -13.76
N GLN A 145 -5.94 -16.34 -12.55
CA GLN A 145 -5.67 -17.77 -12.33
C GLN A 145 -4.31 -18.18 -12.91
N TYR A 146 -3.29 -17.33 -12.76
CA TYR A 146 -1.94 -17.56 -13.28
C TYR A 146 -1.30 -18.86 -12.76
N ASP A 147 -1.65 -19.29 -11.55
CA ASP A 147 -1.26 -20.56 -10.94
C ASP A 147 -1.63 -21.80 -11.78
N ARG A 148 -2.67 -21.68 -12.62
CA ARG A 148 -3.04 -22.76 -13.56
C ARG A 148 -1.97 -22.96 -14.63
N LEU A 149 -1.27 -21.91 -15.04
CA LEU A 149 -0.20 -22.03 -16.04
C LEU A 149 0.96 -22.86 -15.50
N TYR A 150 1.38 -22.58 -14.27
CA TYR A 150 2.38 -23.36 -13.55
C TYR A 150 1.97 -24.83 -13.46
N SER A 151 0.73 -25.08 -13.00
CA SER A 151 0.20 -26.44 -12.86
C SER A 151 0.16 -27.19 -14.19
N GLN A 152 -0.22 -26.52 -15.28
CA GLN A 152 -0.22 -27.12 -16.62
C GLN A 152 1.19 -27.45 -17.11
N ILE A 153 2.16 -26.59 -16.85
CA ILE A 153 3.56 -26.81 -17.25
C ILE A 153 4.19 -27.94 -16.44
N ALA A 154 3.91 -28.01 -15.15
CA ALA A 154 4.33 -29.12 -14.29
C ALA A 154 3.78 -30.46 -14.78
N LEU A 155 2.51 -30.50 -15.21
CA LEU A 155 1.88 -31.70 -15.76
C LEU A 155 2.40 -32.11 -17.15
N LYS A 156 2.78 -31.15 -18.00
CA LYS A 156 3.22 -31.40 -19.38
C LYS A 156 4.73 -31.64 -19.53
N THR A 157 5.54 -31.23 -18.56
CA THR A 157 7.00 -31.40 -18.63
C THR A 157 7.35 -32.88 -18.46
N ASP A 158 8.18 -33.41 -19.35
CA ASP A 158 8.63 -34.79 -19.25
C ASP A 158 9.48 -34.96 -17.97
N ARG A 159 9.27 -36.07 -17.25
CA ARG A 159 10.05 -36.42 -16.06
C ARG A 159 11.54 -36.40 -16.37
N THR A 160 11.94 -36.78 -17.58
CA THR A 160 13.35 -36.79 -18.02
C THR A 160 14.01 -35.40 -17.97
N GLU A 161 13.24 -34.31 -18.13
CA GLU A 161 13.75 -32.94 -18.07
C GLU A 161 14.06 -32.45 -16.64
N VAL A 162 13.54 -33.15 -15.64
CA VAL A 162 13.67 -32.82 -14.21
C VAL A 162 14.37 -33.93 -13.41
N VAL A 163 14.86 -34.99 -14.08
CA VAL A 163 15.61 -36.06 -13.40
C VAL A 163 16.91 -35.51 -12.83
N GLY A 164 17.14 -35.76 -11.54
CA GLY A 164 18.38 -35.39 -10.85
C GLY A 164 18.42 -33.95 -10.35
N MET A 165 17.36 -33.18 -10.58
CA MET A 165 17.14 -31.86 -9.98
C MET A 165 16.55 -32.01 -8.58
N ASP A 166 16.88 -31.07 -7.69
CA ASP A 166 16.15 -30.93 -6.42
C ASP A 166 14.83 -30.16 -6.60
N ASP A 167 14.02 -30.10 -5.53
CA ASP A 167 12.70 -29.47 -5.58
C ASP A 167 12.78 -27.96 -5.90
N GLU A 168 13.83 -27.26 -5.45
CA GLU A 168 14.02 -25.82 -5.73
C GLU A 168 14.38 -25.58 -7.20
N GLU A 169 15.26 -26.41 -7.76
CA GLU A 169 15.65 -26.37 -9.17
C GLU A 169 14.45 -26.66 -10.08
N ILE A 170 13.62 -27.65 -9.73
CA ILE A 170 12.38 -27.98 -10.46
C ILE A 170 11.42 -26.79 -10.44
N GLU A 171 11.22 -26.18 -9.27
CA GLU A 171 10.36 -25.01 -9.13
C GLU A 171 10.83 -23.86 -10.03
N HIS A 172 12.13 -23.56 -10.02
CA HIS A 172 12.71 -22.51 -10.85
C HIS A 172 12.55 -22.80 -12.35
N VAL A 173 12.68 -24.05 -12.78
CA VAL A 173 12.45 -24.47 -14.17
C VAL A 173 10.98 -24.24 -14.58
N PHE A 174 10.03 -24.66 -13.75
CA PHE A 174 8.60 -24.49 -14.04
C PHE A 174 8.19 -23.02 -14.05
N GLU A 175 8.73 -22.22 -13.13
CA GLU A 175 8.47 -20.78 -13.08
C GLU A 175 9.03 -20.07 -14.32
N ARG A 176 10.27 -20.40 -14.73
CA ARG A 176 10.87 -19.87 -15.96
C ARG A 176 10.02 -20.20 -17.20
N LYS A 177 9.60 -21.47 -17.34
CA LYS A 177 8.72 -21.90 -18.44
C LYS A 177 7.36 -21.20 -18.40
N SER A 178 6.80 -20.96 -17.21
CA SER A 178 5.52 -20.25 -17.03
C SER A 178 5.64 -18.79 -17.49
N LYS A 179 6.74 -18.13 -17.14
CA LYS A 179 7.05 -16.77 -17.62
C LYS A 179 7.24 -16.72 -19.14
N GLU A 180 7.89 -17.72 -19.73
CA GLU A 180 8.05 -17.84 -21.19
C GLU A 180 6.71 -18.04 -21.91
N ALA A 181 5.88 -18.97 -21.45
CA ALA A 181 4.54 -19.18 -22.00
C ALA A 181 3.67 -17.92 -21.87
N PHE A 182 3.75 -17.23 -20.75
CA PHE A 182 3.05 -15.96 -20.56
C PHE A 182 3.50 -14.88 -21.53
N LYS A 183 4.81 -14.77 -21.84
CA LYS A 183 5.32 -13.83 -22.85
C LYS A 183 4.71 -14.09 -24.23
N GLU A 184 4.41 -15.34 -24.59
CA GLU A 184 3.70 -15.63 -25.83
C GLU A 184 2.27 -15.09 -25.82
N PHE A 185 1.54 -15.22 -24.70
CA PHE A 185 0.22 -14.60 -24.57
C PHE A 185 0.27 -13.08 -24.69
N VAL A 186 1.27 -12.44 -24.08
CA VAL A 186 1.49 -10.99 -24.21
C VAL A 186 1.77 -10.60 -25.66
N LYS A 187 2.58 -11.37 -26.39
CA LYS A 187 2.85 -11.13 -27.81
C LYS A 187 1.59 -11.23 -28.64
N ASP A 188 0.78 -12.27 -28.41
CA ASP A 188 -0.48 -12.45 -29.15
C ASP A 188 -1.47 -11.32 -28.85
N LEU A 189 -1.60 -10.90 -27.59
CA LEU A 189 -2.41 -9.72 -27.23
C LEU A 189 -1.93 -8.45 -27.96
N ARG A 190 -0.61 -8.21 -27.98
CA ARG A 190 -0.01 -7.03 -28.63
C ARG A 190 -0.16 -7.03 -30.15
N LYS A 191 -0.25 -8.20 -30.80
CA LYS A 191 -0.58 -8.30 -32.23
C LYS A 191 -1.99 -7.77 -32.51
N ILE A 192 -2.91 -7.95 -31.56
CA ILE A 192 -4.31 -7.50 -31.70
C ILE A 192 -4.41 -6.01 -31.32
N ASN A 193 -3.89 -5.60 -30.16
CA ASN A 193 -3.75 -4.17 -29.81
C ASN A 193 -2.37 -3.87 -29.21
N PRO A 194 -1.51 -3.11 -29.91
CA PRO A 194 -0.22 -2.71 -29.36
C PRO A 194 -0.30 -1.82 -28.11
N LYS A 195 -1.44 -1.13 -27.89
CA LYS A 195 -1.64 -0.21 -26.75
C LYS A 195 -2.13 -0.92 -25.49
N LEU A 196 -2.70 -2.13 -25.60
CA LEU A 196 -3.22 -2.83 -24.44
C LEU A 196 -2.07 -3.25 -23.52
N ARG A 197 -2.23 -2.93 -22.25
CA ARG A 197 -1.35 -3.40 -21.18
C ARG A 197 -1.97 -4.64 -20.55
N CYS A 198 -1.11 -5.53 -20.07
CA CYS A 198 -1.56 -6.75 -19.42
C CYS A 198 -0.60 -7.19 -18.35
N THR A 199 -1.15 -7.91 -17.38
CA THR A 199 -0.41 -8.46 -16.25
C THR A 199 -1.10 -9.75 -15.78
N PRO A 200 -0.35 -10.77 -15.34
CA PRO A 200 -0.96 -11.94 -14.72
C PRO A 200 -1.32 -11.63 -13.27
N VAL A 201 -2.28 -12.35 -12.72
CA VAL A 201 -2.60 -12.33 -11.28
C VAL A 201 -2.99 -13.72 -10.78
N SER A 202 -2.63 -14.03 -9.54
CA SER A 202 -3.09 -15.24 -8.85
C SER A 202 -3.30 -15.00 -7.36
N ASN A 203 -4.28 -15.70 -6.80
CA ASN A 203 -4.59 -15.66 -5.37
C ASN A 203 -3.71 -16.61 -4.55
N VAL A 204 -2.87 -17.41 -5.19
CA VAL A 204 -1.91 -18.26 -4.50
C VAL A 204 -0.83 -17.38 -3.87
N ALA A 205 -0.50 -17.63 -2.60
CA ALA A 205 0.43 -16.82 -1.82
C ALA A 205 1.79 -16.57 -2.52
N ARG A 206 2.29 -17.58 -3.24
CA ARG A 206 3.52 -17.49 -4.08
C ARG A 206 3.49 -16.34 -5.08
N TYR A 207 2.32 -15.99 -5.61
CA TYR A 207 2.15 -14.98 -6.66
C TYR A 207 1.58 -13.68 -6.11
N CYS A 208 1.68 -13.42 -4.81
CA CYS A 208 1.10 -12.23 -4.21
C CYS A 208 1.62 -10.91 -4.82
N GLU A 209 2.87 -10.87 -5.27
CA GLU A 209 3.50 -9.72 -5.93
C GLU A 209 2.82 -9.33 -7.26
N THR A 210 2.14 -10.28 -7.91
CA THR A 210 1.43 -10.02 -9.17
C THR A 210 0.31 -8.97 -9.03
N TYR A 211 -0.22 -8.81 -7.81
CA TYR A 211 -1.14 -7.74 -7.47
C TYR A 211 -0.45 -6.37 -7.45
N SER A 212 0.78 -6.27 -6.94
CA SER A 212 1.56 -5.03 -6.99
C SER A 212 1.78 -4.60 -8.43
N ASP A 213 2.11 -5.53 -9.34
CA ASP A 213 2.24 -5.23 -10.77
C ASP A 213 0.93 -4.68 -11.37
N LEU A 214 -0.22 -5.28 -11.03
CA LEU A 214 -1.54 -4.81 -11.48
C LEU A 214 -1.85 -3.41 -10.95
N ILE A 215 -1.62 -3.17 -9.66
CA ILE A 215 -1.90 -1.90 -9.01
C ILE A 215 -0.99 -0.80 -9.54
N SER A 216 0.32 -1.04 -9.60
CA SER A 216 1.29 -0.12 -10.18
C SER A 216 0.97 0.21 -11.63
N MET A 217 0.63 -0.78 -12.46
CA MET A 217 0.20 -0.55 -13.84
C MET A 217 -1.08 0.28 -13.94
N THR A 218 -2.07 -0.03 -13.10
CA THR A 218 -3.33 0.72 -13.04
C THR A 218 -3.08 2.18 -12.64
N SER A 219 -2.29 2.38 -11.60
CA SER A 219 -1.93 3.67 -11.04
C SER A 219 -1.24 4.57 -12.08
N ASN A 220 -0.24 4.03 -12.80
CA ASN A 220 0.48 4.79 -13.83
C ASN A 220 -0.45 5.20 -14.98
N LEU A 221 -1.31 4.30 -15.46
CA LEU A 221 -2.24 4.64 -16.53
C LEU A 221 -3.29 5.67 -16.09
N VAL A 222 -3.78 5.59 -14.84
CA VAL A 222 -4.72 6.58 -14.30
C VAL A 222 -4.04 7.96 -14.19
N ARG A 223 -2.79 7.99 -13.75
CA ARG A 223 -1.98 9.21 -13.67
C ARG A 223 -1.79 9.87 -15.03
N ASP A 224 -1.46 9.06 -16.05
CA ASP A 224 -1.13 9.54 -17.39
C ASP A 224 -2.36 9.96 -18.21
N TYR A 225 -3.47 9.22 -18.08
CA TYR A 225 -4.60 9.34 -19.02
C TYR A 225 -5.92 9.83 -18.40
N VAL A 226 -6.05 9.89 -17.06
CA VAL A 226 -7.31 10.25 -16.40
C VAL A 226 -7.20 11.61 -15.70
N ALA A 227 -6.57 11.66 -14.52
CA ALA A 227 -6.38 12.88 -13.74
C ALA A 227 -5.46 12.58 -12.54
N LYS A 228 -4.74 13.60 -12.05
CA LYS A 228 -3.91 13.47 -10.85
C LYS A 228 -4.74 13.18 -9.58
N THR A 229 -5.92 13.77 -9.46
CA THR A 229 -6.86 13.50 -8.35
C THR A 229 -7.44 12.08 -8.40
N ALA A 230 -7.72 11.54 -9.59
CA ALA A 230 -8.08 10.14 -9.75
C ALA A 230 -6.93 9.18 -9.40
N TRP A 231 -5.68 9.57 -9.69
CA TRP A 231 -4.50 8.80 -9.30
C TRP A 231 -4.37 8.70 -7.78
N TYR A 232 -4.55 9.81 -7.05
CA TYR A 232 -4.57 9.76 -5.59
C TYR A 232 -5.69 8.86 -5.05
N ALA A 233 -6.91 8.97 -5.60
CA ALA A 233 -8.00 8.07 -5.22
C ALA A 233 -7.62 6.59 -5.45
N ALA A 234 -6.98 6.27 -6.58
CA ALA A 234 -6.48 4.93 -6.88
C ALA A 234 -5.45 4.47 -5.83
N ALA A 235 -4.45 5.31 -5.52
CA ALA A 235 -3.40 5.02 -4.55
C ALA A 235 -3.94 4.81 -3.13
N VAL A 236 -4.93 5.61 -2.70
CA VAL A 236 -5.60 5.48 -1.39
C VAL A 236 -6.44 4.21 -1.34
N SER A 237 -7.19 3.92 -2.40
CA SER A 237 -8.16 2.83 -2.42
C SER A 237 -7.51 1.44 -2.33
N GLN A 238 -6.38 1.22 -2.99
CA GLN A 238 -5.68 -0.06 -2.99
C GLN A 238 -4.97 -0.30 -1.65
N ARG A 239 -4.81 -1.56 -1.26
CA ARG A 239 -4.12 -1.98 -0.02
C ARG A 239 -3.14 -3.14 -0.27
N ALA A 240 -2.55 -3.17 -1.46
CA ALA A 240 -1.69 -4.26 -1.94
C ALA A 240 -0.29 -3.81 -2.38
N ASP A 241 -0.06 -2.51 -2.59
CA ASP A 241 1.19 -1.94 -3.10
C ASP A 241 1.70 -0.85 -2.15
N VAL A 242 2.81 -1.13 -1.46
CA VAL A 242 3.41 -0.22 -0.48
C VAL A 242 4.15 0.95 -1.13
N ASP A 243 4.74 0.73 -2.31
CA ASP A 243 5.50 1.76 -3.01
C ASP A 243 4.60 2.90 -3.45
N LEU A 244 3.41 2.55 -3.94
CA LEU A 244 2.40 3.52 -4.30
C LEU A 244 1.87 4.28 -3.07
N LYS A 245 1.78 3.65 -1.88
CA LYS A 245 1.39 4.34 -0.65
C LYS A 245 2.41 5.39 -0.24
N VAL A 246 3.68 5.04 -0.32
CA VAL A 246 4.76 5.97 0.01
C VAL A 246 4.83 7.10 -1.01
N GLU A 247 4.77 6.79 -2.30
CA GLU A 247 4.77 7.80 -3.36
C GLU A 247 3.61 8.80 -3.18
N ALA A 248 2.39 8.30 -2.95
CA ALA A 248 1.23 9.14 -2.72
C ALA A 248 1.34 9.98 -1.44
N SER A 249 1.88 9.41 -0.35
CA SER A 249 2.09 10.13 0.93
C SER A 249 3.06 11.29 0.74
N VAL A 250 4.17 11.05 0.04
CA VAL A 250 5.16 12.07 -0.29
C VAL A 250 4.54 13.15 -1.17
N GLU A 251 3.89 12.78 -2.28
CA GLU A 251 3.32 13.76 -3.19
C GLU A 251 2.20 14.61 -2.56
N LEU A 252 1.36 14.03 -1.72
CA LEU A 252 0.30 14.77 -1.01
C LEU A 252 0.88 15.68 0.06
N GLY A 253 1.81 15.18 0.87
CA GLY A 253 2.50 15.98 1.88
C GLY A 253 3.20 17.19 1.25
N MET A 254 3.89 16.99 0.12
CA MET A 254 4.55 18.07 -0.64
C MET A 254 3.58 19.06 -1.30
N LYS A 255 2.28 18.76 -1.37
CA LYS A 255 1.29 19.72 -1.90
C LYS A 255 1.01 20.86 -0.89
N ARG A 256 1.14 20.60 0.42
CA ARG A 256 0.92 21.61 1.48
C ARG A 256 2.04 21.63 2.53
N TYR A 257 1.93 20.80 3.55
CA TYR A 257 2.65 20.99 4.82
C TYR A 257 4.12 20.58 4.78
N TRP A 258 4.46 19.54 4.00
CA TRP A 258 5.86 19.12 3.85
C TRP A 258 6.63 20.07 2.94
N ARG A 259 5.89 20.85 2.12
CA ARG A 259 6.50 21.81 1.22
C ARG A 259 7.19 22.92 2.00
N LYS A 260 8.47 23.07 1.75
CA LYS A 260 9.38 23.99 2.40
C LYS A 260 9.24 23.86 3.91
N LEU A 261 9.49 22.67 4.42
CA LEU A 261 9.25 22.31 5.83
C LEU A 261 9.91 23.26 6.84
N SER A 262 11.04 23.89 6.50
CA SER A 262 11.70 24.89 7.35
C SER A 262 11.07 26.29 7.29
N THR A 263 10.36 26.61 6.20
CA THR A 263 9.75 27.93 5.94
C THR A 263 8.25 27.85 5.62
N SER A 264 7.58 26.79 6.07
CA SER A 264 6.20 26.46 5.72
C SER A 264 5.24 27.51 6.25
N HIS A 265 4.42 28.07 5.37
CA HIS A 265 3.37 29.02 5.77
C HIS A 265 2.21 28.34 6.48
N HIS A 266 2.02 27.04 6.27
CA HIS A 266 0.88 26.30 6.81
C HIS A 266 1.03 25.98 8.31
N PHE A 267 2.27 25.92 8.81
CA PHE A 267 2.56 25.71 10.23
C PHE A 267 2.83 27.00 11.00
N ASP A 268 2.93 28.15 10.33
CA ASP A 268 3.28 29.42 10.98
C ASP A 268 2.27 29.77 12.09
N GLY A 269 2.77 29.92 13.32
CA GLY A 269 1.96 30.20 14.51
C GLY A 269 1.19 29.01 15.07
N ARG A 270 1.37 27.79 14.53
CA ARG A 270 0.76 26.55 15.07
C ARG A 270 1.69 25.88 16.07
N THR A 271 1.12 25.15 17.02
CA THR A 271 1.90 24.33 17.96
C THR A 271 2.52 23.13 17.27
N LEU A 272 3.66 22.62 17.75
CA LEU A 272 4.27 21.40 17.21
C LEU A 272 3.33 20.19 17.30
N ARG A 273 2.55 20.08 18.39
CA ARG A 273 1.51 19.06 18.50
C ARG A 273 0.57 19.06 17.29
N TYR A 274 0.00 20.22 16.97
CA TYR A 274 -0.87 20.39 15.80
C TYR A 274 -0.15 19.95 14.52
N CYS A 275 1.11 20.38 14.31
CA CYS A 275 1.88 20.00 13.12
C CYS A 275 2.01 18.48 12.98
N PHE A 276 2.39 17.79 14.06
CA PHE A 276 2.51 16.33 14.07
C PHE A 276 1.16 15.63 13.84
N GLU A 277 0.08 16.10 14.46
CA GLU A 277 -1.26 15.55 14.27
C GLU A 277 -1.75 15.71 12.82
N GLN A 278 -1.47 16.86 12.16
CA GLN A 278 -1.83 17.06 10.75
C GLN A 278 -1.04 16.10 9.84
N ILE A 279 0.28 15.99 10.06
CA ILE A 279 1.13 15.08 9.28
C ILE A 279 0.67 13.63 9.47
N GLN A 280 0.42 13.23 10.72
CA GLN A 280 0.00 11.87 11.03
C GLN A 280 -1.31 11.52 10.32
N ARG A 281 -2.32 12.39 10.44
CA ARG A 281 -3.62 12.15 9.80
C ARG A 281 -3.47 12.00 8.28
N GLU A 282 -2.76 12.91 7.62
CA GLU A 282 -2.59 12.86 6.17
C GLU A 282 -1.90 11.59 5.68
N VAL A 283 -0.85 11.16 6.37
CA VAL A 283 -0.16 9.92 6.01
C VAL A 283 -1.10 8.74 6.26
N ILE A 284 -1.75 8.65 7.41
CA ILE A 284 -2.66 7.52 7.71
C ILE A 284 -3.80 7.43 6.70
N ASP A 285 -4.41 8.57 6.32
CA ASP A 285 -5.49 8.62 5.33
C ASP A 285 -5.04 8.04 3.98
N VAL A 286 -3.80 8.31 3.57
CA VAL A 286 -3.24 7.76 2.33
C VAL A 286 -3.03 6.26 2.43
N TRP A 287 -2.51 5.80 3.55
CA TRP A 287 -2.25 4.37 3.78
C TRP A 287 -3.54 3.58 3.87
N ASN A 288 -4.62 4.18 4.39
CA ASN A 288 -5.96 3.61 4.42
C ASN A 288 -5.93 2.19 4.99
N PHE A 289 -5.36 1.99 6.18
CA PHE A 289 -5.42 0.69 6.84
C PHE A 289 -6.87 0.37 7.27
N ASN A 290 -7.22 -0.92 7.37
CA ASN A 290 -8.47 -1.33 8.01
C ASN A 290 -8.33 -1.18 9.53
N ASP A 291 -8.59 0.02 10.04
CA ASP A 291 -8.40 0.43 11.44
C ASP A 291 -9.74 0.80 12.09
N ALA A 292 -10.62 -0.19 12.27
CA ALA A 292 -11.95 0.00 12.83
C ALA A 292 -11.94 0.66 14.22
N ASP A 293 -10.93 0.33 15.03
CA ASP A 293 -10.75 0.85 16.39
C ASP A 293 -10.02 2.21 16.45
N LYS A 294 -9.64 2.77 15.29
CA LYS A 294 -8.90 4.03 15.15
C LYS A 294 -7.60 4.05 15.95
N ILE A 295 -6.91 2.91 16.02
CA ILE A 295 -5.64 2.71 16.71
C ILE A 295 -4.58 3.69 16.20
N LEU A 296 -4.46 3.87 14.88
CA LEU A 296 -3.48 4.77 14.28
C LEU A 296 -3.80 6.24 14.54
N SER A 297 -5.03 6.58 14.90
CA SER A 297 -5.40 7.95 15.32
C SER A 297 -5.33 8.14 16.85
N SER A 298 -4.96 7.12 17.60
CA SER A 298 -4.91 7.17 19.06
C SER A 298 -3.69 7.94 19.58
N HIS A 299 -3.80 8.50 20.78
CA HIS A 299 -2.64 9.06 21.49
C HIS A 299 -1.56 8.02 21.82
N GLU A 300 -1.92 6.74 21.89
CA GLU A 300 -0.95 5.67 22.12
C GLU A 300 -0.01 5.51 20.91
N PHE A 301 -0.56 5.44 19.70
CA PHE A 301 0.26 5.39 18.49
C PHE A 301 1.05 6.68 18.28
N MET A 302 0.43 7.85 18.49
CA MET A 302 1.14 9.13 18.45
C MET A 302 2.31 9.19 19.43
N ALA A 303 2.12 8.67 20.65
CA ALA A 303 3.18 8.58 21.65
C ALA A 303 4.35 7.69 21.20
N MET A 304 4.05 6.59 20.49
CA MET A 304 5.06 5.70 19.92
C MET A 304 5.91 6.45 18.89
N ILE A 305 5.31 7.15 17.94
CA ILE A 305 6.05 7.90 16.92
C ILE A 305 6.80 9.09 17.53
N LEU A 306 6.21 9.84 18.47
CA LEU A 306 6.89 10.93 19.17
C LEU A 306 8.11 10.45 19.95
N ARG A 307 8.06 9.24 20.51
CA ARG A 307 9.21 8.62 21.17
C ARG A 307 10.34 8.33 20.18
N LEU A 308 10.04 8.00 18.93
CA LEU A 308 11.07 7.80 17.90
C LEU A 308 11.86 9.08 17.71
N VAL A 309 11.19 10.22 17.57
CA VAL A 309 11.83 11.50 17.24
C VAL A 309 12.32 12.32 18.44
N HIS A 310 12.03 11.88 19.67
CA HIS A 310 12.37 12.65 20.86
C HIS A 310 13.89 12.89 20.98
N ASP A 311 14.73 11.96 20.52
CA ASP A 311 16.19 12.14 20.49
C ASP A 311 16.67 13.15 19.43
N LEU A 312 15.82 13.53 18.47
CA LEU A 312 16.08 14.60 17.49
C LEU A 312 15.74 15.99 18.02
N SER A 313 15.02 16.08 19.15
CA SER A 313 14.77 17.35 19.82
C SER A 313 16.05 17.99 20.38
N THR A 314 17.13 17.19 20.51
CA THR A 314 18.47 17.62 20.88
C THR A 314 19.46 17.40 19.72
N LEU A 315 20.34 18.38 19.48
CA LEU A 315 21.34 18.32 18.39
C LEU A 315 22.55 17.43 18.72
N SER A 316 22.71 17.02 19.98
CA SER A 316 23.72 16.05 20.39
C SER A 316 23.05 14.71 20.67
N PRO A 317 23.67 13.57 20.28
CA PRO A 317 23.19 12.25 20.67
C PRO A 317 23.36 12.11 22.18
N SER A 318 22.37 12.55 22.95
CA SER A 318 22.30 12.24 24.35
C SER A 318 22.11 10.73 24.47
N HIS A 319 23.06 10.03 25.07
CA HIS A 319 22.88 8.69 25.62
C HIS A 319 21.89 8.71 26.80
N ALA A 320 20.75 9.38 26.65
CA ALA A 320 19.62 9.12 27.52
C ALA A 320 19.23 7.67 27.20
N ILE A 321 19.44 6.82 28.20
CA ILE A 321 19.18 5.39 28.17
C ILE A 321 17.65 5.22 28.09
N LEU A 322 17.06 5.37 26.90
CA LEU A 322 15.61 5.28 26.66
C LEU A 322 15.24 3.83 26.37
N GLY A 323 14.83 3.11 27.41
CA GLY A 323 14.53 1.67 27.34
C GLY A 323 13.28 1.19 28.07
N SER A 324 12.53 2.05 28.78
CA SER A 324 11.40 1.59 29.60
C SER A 324 10.03 1.82 28.94
N THR A 325 9.05 0.96 29.23
CA THR A 325 7.63 1.12 28.85
C THR A 325 6.99 2.33 29.51
N GLN A 326 7.47 2.72 30.70
CA GLN A 326 7.02 3.89 31.47
C GLN A 326 7.15 5.22 30.73
N GLU A 327 8.01 5.31 29.70
CA GLU A 327 8.15 6.53 28.88
C GLU A 327 6.98 6.73 27.91
N LEU A 328 6.46 5.66 27.32
CA LEU A 328 5.31 5.76 26.42
C LEU A 328 4.08 6.23 27.19
N ASP A 329 3.87 5.69 28.40
CA ASP A 329 2.79 6.13 29.29
C ASP A 329 2.91 7.62 29.63
N LYS A 330 4.13 8.10 29.91
CA LYS A 330 4.37 9.54 30.17
C LYS A 330 4.05 10.41 28.96
N ILE A 331 4.39 9.97 27.74
CA ILE A 331 4.09 10.74 26.53
C ILE A 331 2.58 10.77 26.27
N LYS A 332 1.94 9.60 26.37
CA LYS A 332 0.49 9.45 26.25
C LYS A 332 -0.26 10.32 27.25
N ASP A 333 0.13 10.30 28.53
CA ASP A 333 -0.44 11.15 29.58
C ASP A 333 -0.37 12.65 29.23
N VAL A 334 0.74 13.10 28.64
CA VAL A 334 0.87 14.51 28.22
C VAL A 334 -0.05 14.83 27.04
N LEU A 335 -0.17 13.94 26.06
CA LEU A 335 -1.10 14.10 24.93
C LEU A 335 -2.55 14.14 25.42
N ASP A 336 -2.93 13.23 26.30
CA ASP A 336 -4.26 13.18 26.91
C ASP A 336 -4.57 14.46 27.69
N ALA A 337 -3.65 14.91 28.55
CA ALA A 337 -3.83 16.15 29.30
C ALA A 337 -3.95 17.37 28.38
N LEU A 338 -3.16 17.45 27.31
CA LEU A 338 -3.25 18.53 26.33
C LEU A 338 -4.54 18.45 25.51
N ALA A 339 -5.15 17.28 25.35
CA ALA A 339 -6.45 17.10 24.71
C ALA A 339 -7.64 17.40 25.64
N GLY A 340 -7.38 17.68 26.93
CA GLY A 340 -8.42 17.90 27.93
C GLY A 340 -9.00 16.61 28.52
N ASN A 341 -8.37 15.46 28.26
CA ASN A 341 -8.76 14.19 28.88
C ASN A 341 -8.31 14.17 30.36
N PRO A 342 -9.09 13.56 31.26
CA PRO A 342 -8.72 13.45 32.67
C PRO A 342 -7.50 12.53 32.83
N VAL A 343 -6.40 13.08 33.33
CA VAL A 343 -5.17 12.34 33.66
C VAL A 343 -4.92 12.48 35.16
N ALA A 344 -4.51 11.38 35.80
CA ALA A 344 -4.10 11.43 37.20
C ALA A 344 -2.80 12.26 37.32
N ASP A 345 -2.93 13.53 37.70
CA ASP A 345 -1.76 14.38 37.91
C ASP A 345 -1.07 14.01 39.24
N PRO A 346 0.22 13.62 39.21
CA PRO A 346 0.96 13.34 40.44
C PRO A 346 1.14 14.62 41.25
N ILE A 347 1.20 14.47 42.58
CA ILE A 347 1.37 15.56 43.56
C ILE A 347 2.63 16.40 43.29
N THR A 348 3.65 15.79 42.65
CA THR A 348 4.88 16.46 42.21
C THR A 348 4.99 16.47 40.68
N PRO A 349 5.33 17.61 40.05
CA PRO A 349 5.49 17.68 38.61
C PRO A 349 6.67 16.82 38.14
N ASP A 350 6.40 15.87 37.26
CA ASP A 350 7.43 15.04 36.61
C ASP A 350 8.20 15.89 35.59
N PRO A 351 9.52 16.07 35.73
CA PRO A 351 10.31 16.93 34.85
C PRO A 351 10.28 16.47 33.39
N VAL A 352 10.15 15.16 33.13
CA VAL A 352 10.03 14.62 31.77
C VAL A 352 8.70 15.07 31.14
N LYS A 353 7.60 14.96 31.88
CA LYS A 353 6.27 15.40 31.41
C LYS A 353 6.24 16.91 31.17
N VAL A 354 6.89 17.71 32.02
CA VAL A 354 7.00 19.16 31.87
C VAL A 354 7.77 19.52 30.60
N ASN A 355 8.95 18.93 30.38
CA ASN A 355 9.76 19.18 29.19
C ASN A 355 9.03 18.80 27.90
N LEU A 356 8.38 17.64 27.89
CA LEU A 356 7.58 17.18 26.77
C LEU A 356 6.40 18.12 26.48
N ARG A 357 5.67 18.54 27.51
CA ARG A 357 4.57 19.50 27.39
C ARG A 357 5.06 20.82 26.78
N ASN A 358 6.19 21.33 27.25
CA ASN A 358 6.79 22.55 26.74
C ASN A 358 7.21 22.41 25.27
N TRP A 359 7.81 21.27 24.90
CA TRP A 359 8.19 20.99 23.52
C TRP A 359 6.97 20.92 22.59
N LEU A 360 5.94 20.13 22.93
CA LEU A 360 4.72 19.98 22.12
C LEU A 360 3.90 21.28 22.02
N SER A 361 3.94 22.12 23.07
CA SER A 361 3.32 23.44 23.08
C SER A 361 4.18 24.51 22.39
N GLY A 362 5.40 24.17 21.99
CA GLY A 362 6.28 25.03 21.21
C GLY A 362 5.60 25.45 19.90
N VAL A 363 5.80 26.70 19.50
CA VAL A 363 5.14 27.28 18.33
C VAL A 363 6.10 27.25 17.15
N TYR A 364 5.65 26.70 16.02
CA TYR A 364 6.37 26.77 14.77
C TYR A 364 6.37 28.21 14.24
N GLN A 365 7.55 28.73 13.96
CA GLN A 365 7.74 30.08 13.42
C GLN A 365 8.63 30.00 12.18
N LYS A 366 8.08 30.28 10.99
CA LYS A 366 8.78 30.02 9.72
C LYS A 366 10.08 30.82 9.51
N LYS A 367 10.26 31.93 10.24
CA LYS A 367 11.45 32.81 10.12
C LYS A 367 12.57 32.48 11.11
N THR A 368 12.24 31.74 12.16
CA THR A 368 13.08 31.53 13.35
C THR A 368 13.04 30.05 13.77
N LEU A 369 12.70 29.16 12.83
CA LEU A 369 12.60 27.74 13.10
C LEU A 369 13.95 27.20 13.56
N SER A 370 13.98 26.61 14.75
CA SER A 370 15.21 26.02 15.26
C SER A 370 15.60 24.77 14.46
N PRO A 371 16.91 24.50 14.26
CA PRO A 371 17.38 23.30 13.59
C PRO A 371 16.86 22.00 14.24
N SER A 372 16.72 21.96 15.57
CA SER A 372 16.15 20.81 16.26
C SER A 372 14.67 20.61 15.95
N THR A 373 13.89 21.68 15.81
CA THR A 373 12.48 21.57 15.39
C THR A 373 12.37 21.02 13.97
N LEU A 374 13.22 21.50 13.04
CA LEU A 374 13.27 20.95 11.69
C LEU A 374 13.64 19.45 11.71
N CYS A 375 14.65 19.06 12.48
CA CYS A 375 15.01 17.64 12.66
C CYS A 375 13.82 16.81 13.15
N THR A 376 13.08 17.29 14.15
CA THR A 376 11.93 16.55 14.68
C THR A 376 10.79 16.39 13.67
N LEU A 377 10.52 17.41 12.83
CA LEU A 377 9.51 17.32 11.78
C LEU A 377 9.94 16.37 10.67
N MET A 378 11.20 16.45 10.21
CA MET A 378 11.76 15.54 9.22
C MET A 378 11.72 14.10 9.75
N GLY A 379 12.22 13.88 10.96
CA GLY A 379 12.22 12.59 11.64
C GLY A 379 10.81 12.04 11.75
N PHE A 380 9.83 12.86 12.13
CA PHE A 380 8.45 12.39 12.31
C PHE A 380 7.86 11.85 11.01
N ILE A 381 8.08 12.56 9.89
CA ILE A 381 7.61 12.12 8.57
C ILE A 381 8.27 10.79 8.17
N VAL A 382 9.60 10.70 8.30
CA VAL A 382 10.35 9.49 7.91
C VAL A 382 9.96 8.33 8.82
N ASP A 383 10.01 8.51 10.12
CA ASP A 383 9.76 7.47 11.13
C ASP A 383 8.33 6.93 11.07
N LEU A 384 7.34 7.81 10.86
CA LEU A 384 5.95 7.40 10.64
C LEU A 384 5.84 6.53 9.38
N THR A 385 6.39 7.00 8.26
CA THR A 385 6.35 6.27 6.98
C THR A 385 7.00 4.89 7.10
N MET A 386 8.17 4.82 7.74
CA MET A 386 8.92 3.57 7.97
C MET A 386 8.21 2.59 8.91
N THR A 387 7.47 3.12 9.89
CA THR A 387 6.67 2.31 10.82
C THR A 387 5.43 1.76 10.11
N LEU A 388 4.74 2.57 9.31
CA LEU A 388 3.59 2.13 8.52
C LEU A 388 3.98 1.11 7.44
N GLU A 389 5.16 1.25 6.82
CA GLU A 389 5.69 0.25 5.88
C GLU A 389 5.88 -1.12 6.52
N ARG A 390 6.50 -1.18 7.70
CA ARG A 390 6.63 -2.44 8.46
C ARG A 390 5.27 -2.99 8.88
N LEU A 391 4.35 -2.11 9.27
CA LEU A 391 3.00 -2.50 9.63
C LEU A 391 2.27 -3.15 8.45
N PHE A 392 2.39 -2.57 7.25
CA PHE A 392 1.84 -3.14 6.01
C PHE A 392 2.38 -4.54 5.77
N TRP A 393 3.70 -4.74 5.82
CA TRP A 393 4.31 -6.05 5.59
C TRP A 393 3.91 -7.07 6.66
N ASN A 394 3.81 -6.66 7.91
CA ASN A 394 3.39 -7.54 9.01
C ASN A 394 1.94 -8.00 8.84
N GLY A 395 1.02 -7.10 8.48
CA GLY A 395 -0.37 -7.44 8.19
C GLY A 395 -0.49 -8.30 6.93
N PHE A 396 0.22 -7.94 5.86
CA PHE A 396 0.23 -8.67 4.59
C PHE A 396 0.71 -10.12 4.76
N ARG A 397 1.82 -10.35 5.48
CA ARG A 397 2.39 -11.68 5.70
C ARG A 397 1.48 -12.61 6.52
N ARG A 398 0.68 -12.04 7.41
CA ARG A 398 -0.19 -12.81 8.30
C ARG A 398 -1.61 -12.98 7.75
N GLY A 399 -1.92 -12.37 6.60
CA GLY A 399 -3.26 -12.32 6.06
C GLY A 399 -4.23 -11.64 7.03
N VAL A 400 -3.75 -10.68 7.82
CA VAL A 400 -4.59 -10.00 8.79
C VAL A 400 -5.34 -8.89 8.07
N HIS A 401 -6.67 -8.99 8.14
CA HIS A 401 -7.58 -8.09 7.45
C HIS A 401 -7.99 -6.88 8.29
N SER A 402 -7.86 -6.94 9.63
CA SER A 402 -8.17 -5.84 10.54
C SER A 402 -6.98 -5.54 11.44
N LEU A 403 -6.61 -4.26 11.52
CA LEU A 403 -5.49 -3.80 12.32
C LEU A 403 -5.71 -4.03 13.80
N THR A 404 -4.69 -4.53 14.50
CA THR A 404 -4.68 -4.66 15.95
C THR A 404 -3.52 -3.90 16.58
N MET A 405 -3.67 -3.50 17.86
CA MET A 405 -2.61 -2.80 18.58
C MET A 405 -1.33 -3.66 18.69
N GLN A 406 -1.46 -4.98 18.75
CA GLN A 406 -0.32 -5.89 18.80
C GLN A 406 0.55 -5.79 17.54
N GLU A 407 -0.05 -5.65 16.36
CA GLU A 407 0.67 -5.49 15.10
C GLU A 407 1.35 -4.14 15.01
N VAL A 408 0.67 -3.08 15.45
CA VAL A 408 1.25 -1.73 15.57
C VAL A 408 2.47 -1.74 16.50
N GLN A 409 2.37 -2.37 17.66
CA GLN A 409 3.48 -2.54 18.60
C GLN A 409 4.63 -3.37 18.02
N THR A 410 4.31 -4.36 17.18
CA THR A 410 5.30 -5.23 16.52
C THR A 410 6.07 -4.42 15.47
N ALA A 411 5.38 -3.75 14.56
CA ALA A 411 5.97 -2.93 13.51
C ALA A 411 6.82 -1.77 14.08
N TYR A 412 6.29 -1.08 15.10
CA TYR A 412 7.04 -0.08 15.84
C TYR A 412 8.28 -0.68 16.51
N GLY A 413 8.15 -1.83 17.17
CA GLY A 413 9.25 -2.49 17.87
C GLY A 413 10.37 -2.93 16.92
N GLU A 414 10.03 -3.36 15.72
CA GLU A 414 10.96 -3.71 14.64
C GLU A 414 11.72 -2.47 14.15
N TYR A 415 11.02 -1.35 13.93
CA TYR A 415 11.68 -0.11 13.51
C TYR A 415 12.51 0.55 14.62
N TYR A 416 11.98 0.60 15.85
CA TYR A 416 12.62 1.23 17.00
C TYR A 416 14.04 0.69 17.25
N ARG A 417 14.22 -0.62 17.05
CA ARG A 417 15.48 -1.36 17.27
C ARG A 417 16.36 -1.45 16.03
N SER A 418 15.93 -0.87 14.91
CA SER A 418 16.57 -1.05 13.62
C SER A 418 17.80 -0.15 13.46
N GLU A 419 18.80 -0.63 12.70
CA GLU A 419 19.96 0.19 12.36
C GLU A 419 19.59 1.34 11.44
N GLU A 420 18.59 1.14 10.57
CA GLU A 420 18.10 2.14 9.62
C GLU A 420 17.62 3.39 10.35
N ARG A 421 16.84 3.26 11.44
CA ARG A 421 16.44 4.41 12.26
C ARG A 421 17.65 5.22 12.74
N THR A 422 18.67 4.54 13.25
CA THR A 422 19.87 5.21 13.76
C THR A 422 20.60 5.98 12.66
N LYS A 423 20.72 5.38 11.47
CA LYS A 423 21.34 6.00 10.28
C LYS A 423 20.52 7.20 9.78
N VAL A 424 19.19 7.07 9.69
CA VAL A 424 18.26 8.15 9.35
C VAL A 424 18.45 9.34 10.30
N HIS A 425 18.44 9.10 11.61
CA HIS A 425 18.59 10.16 12.61
C HIS A 425 19.95 10.87 12.53
N GLN A 426 21.01 10.12 12.23
CA GLN A 426 22.34 10.68 12.03
C GLN A 426 22.40 11.59 10.79
N GLU A 427 21.79 11.16 9.68
CA GLU A 427 21.74 11.96 8.45
C GLU A 427 20.87 13.20 8.61
N ILE A 428 19.73 13.11 9.30
CA ILE A 428 18.88 14.28 9.61
C ILE A 428 19.65 15.33 10.42
N ARG A 429 20.38 14.92 11.48
CA ARG A 429 21.22 15.84 12.27
C ARG A 429 22.33 16.47 11.43
N SER A 430 22.95 15.67 10.55
CA SER A 430 24.01 16.14 9.66
C SER A 430 23.49 17.19 8.66
N TYR A 431 22.31 16.95 8.10
CA TYR A 431 21.61 17.88 7.22
C TYR A 431 21.32 19.20 7.93
N ALA A 432 20.69 19.17 9.11
CA ALA A 432 20.37 20.38 9.86
C ALA A 432 21.59 21.20 10.27
N THR A 433 22.68 20.54 10.69
CA THR A 433 23.96 21.19 10.99
C THR A 433 24.55 21.87 9.76
N SER A 434 24.40 21.27 8.57
CA SER A 434 24.89 21.85 7.32
C SER A 434 24.14 23.13 6.90
N LEU A 435 22.86 23.26 7.28
CA LEU A 435 22.05 24.45 7.01
C LEU A 435 22.47 25.65 7.85
N GLU A 436 22.91 25.44 9.10
CA GLU A 436 23.48 26.52 9.94
C GLU A 436 24.67 27.21 9.24
N HIS A 437 25.41 26.46 8.42
CA HIS A 437 26.58 26.94 7.69
C HIS A 437 26.25 27.48 6.28
N LYS A 438 25.00 27.34 5.79
CA LYS A 438 24.53 27.82 4.48
C LYS A 438 23.17 28.55 4.59
N PRO A 439 23.14 29.79 5.12
CA PRO A 439 21.89 30.52 5.43
C PRO A 439 21.08 31.05 4.23
N LYS A 440 21.39 30.68 2.98
CA LYS A 440 20.76 31.23 1.76
C LYS A 440 20.44 30.18 0.67
N GLY A 441 20.38 28.89 1.02
CA GLY A 441 19.90 27.86 0.11
C GLY A 441 18.36 27.81 0.06
N PRO A 442 17.75 27.30 -1.02
CA PRO A 442 16.35 26.89 -0.98
C PRO A 442 16.11 25.86 0.13
N ASP A 443 14.90 25.85 0.67
CA ASP A 443 14.46 24.87 1.65
C ASP A 443 14.30 23.51 0.97
N ASP A 444 15.35 22.71 1.01
CA ASP A 444 15.42 21.38 0.41
C ASP A 444 15.10 20.27 1.43
N ALA A 445 14.55 20.61 2.61
CA ALA A 445 14.29 19.63 3.67
C ALA A 445 13.30 18.55 3.21
N GLU A 446 12.36 18.96 2.36
CA GLU A 446 11.41 18.10 1.68
C GLU A 446 12.09 17.06 0.76
N ILE A 447 13.11 17.49 0.02
CA ILE A 447 13.89 16.65 -0.89
C ILE A 447 14.71 15.65 -0.07
N GLU A 448 15.28 16.11 1.04
CA GLU A 448 16.04 15.25 1.95
C GLU A 448 15.15 14.22 2.64
N VAL A 449 13.96 14.59 3.11
CA VAL A 449 12.97 13.64 3.65
C VAL A 449 12.63 12.57 2.63
N LYS A 450 12.35 12.98 1.38
CA LYS A 450 12.07 12.03 0.29
C LYS A 450 13.26 11.08 0.05
N ARG A 451 14.49 11.62 -0.03
CA ARG A 451 15.71 10.82 -0.21
C ARG A 451 15.90 9.82 0.93
N LEU A 452 15.73 10.25 2.19
CA LEU A 452 15.85 9.39 3.36
C LEU A 452 14.83 8.25 3.33
N ILE A 453 13.60 8.56 2.94
CA ILE A 453 12.56 7.55 2.73
C ILE A 453 13.04 6.57 1.66
N GLU A 454 13.32 7.01 0.44
CA GLU A 454 13.75 6.13 -0.67
C GLU A 454 15.00 5.30 -0.35
N THR A 455 15.93 5.84 0.44
CA THR A 455 17.20 5.17 0.77
C THR A 455 17.04 4.09 1.85
N TYR A 456 16.25 4.36 2.89
CA TYR A 456 16.17 3.53 4.09
C TYR A 456 14.90 2.70 4.20
N ARG A 457 14.03 2.78 3.19
CA ARG A 457 12.83 1.94 3.10
C ARG A 457 13.19 0.48 3.16
N PHE A 458 12.31 -0.27 3.81
CA PHE A 458 12.42 -1.70 3.88
C PHE A 458 12.07 -2.29 2.51
N VAL A 459 13.09 -2.48 1.66
CA VAL A 459 12.93 -3.23 0.42
C VAL A 459 12.94 -4.70 0.79
N GLU A 460 11.76 -5.31 0.72
CA GLU A 460 11.58 -6.73 0.98
C GLU A 460 12.37 -7.54 -0.07
N SER A 461 13.49 -8.13 0.34
CA SER A 461 14.23 -9.13 -0.44
C SER A 461 13.71 -10.52 -0.08
N HIS A 462 12.49 -10.86 -0.47
CA HIS A 462 11.93 -12.17 -0.13
C HIS A 462 12.45 -13.27 -1.05
N LYS A 463 13.52 -13.92 -0.59
CA LYS A 463 13.47 -15.38 -0.50
C LYS A 463 12.45 -15.73 0.60
N PRO A 464 11.40 -16.51 0.31
CA PRO A 464 10.47 -16.95 1.32
C PRO A 464 11.23 -17.67 2.45
N GLN A 465 11.05 -17.23 3.69
CA GLN A 465 11.52 -17.93 4.88
C GLN A 465 10.79 -19.28 4.97
N TRP A 466 11.44 -20.36 4.53
CA TRP A 466 11.00 -21.74 4.77
C TRP A 466 11.63 -22.37 6.03
N ASP A 467 12.49 -21.66 6.75
CA ASP A 467 13.16 -22.21 7.94
C ASP A 467 12.65 -21.58 9.23
N MET A 468 11.48 -22.02 9.72
CA MET A 468 11.13 -21.97 11.16
C MET A 468 10.02 -22.95 11.57
N LEU A 469 9.95 -24.13 10.94
CA LEU A 469 9.23 -25.28 11.50
C LEU A 469 10.06 -26.57 11.39
N SER A 470 11.31 -26.54 11.85
CA SER A 470 12.12 -27.75 12.04
C SER A 470 13.18 -27.58 13.13
N SER A 471 12.83 -27.01 14.28
CA SER A 471 13.68 -27.14 15.47
C SER A 471 12.89 -27.03 16.76
N ASN A 472 12.05 -28.04 17.03
CA ASN A 472 11.74 -28.39 18.40
C ASN A 472 11.46 -29.89 18.57
N SER A 473 12.54 -30.67 18.65
CA SER A 473 12.56 -31.88 19.48
C SER A 473 14.00 -32.24 19.83
N GLY A 474 14.52 -31.60 20.88
CA GLY A 474 15.66 -32.14 21.62
C GLY A 474 15.24 -33.42 22.32
N GLY A 475 15.76 -34.57 21.88
CA GLY A 475 15.49 -35.86 22.50
C GLY A 475 16.52 -36.91 22.09
N LYS A 476 17.66 -36.95 22.80
CA LYS A 476 18.67 -38.01 22.70
C LYS A 476 18.03 -39.41 22.76
N LYS A 477 18.35 -40.29 21.81
CA LYS A 477 18.55 -41.73 22.04
C LYS A 477 19.30 -42.41 20.88
N HIS A 478 20.03 -43.46 21.26
CA HIS A 478 21.21 -44.03 20.61
C HIS A 478 21.02 -44.82 19.31
N LYS A 479 22.13 -44.86 18.54
CA LYS A 479 22.57 -45.88 17.58
C LYS A 479 21.81 -47.22 17.61
N ARG A 480 21.36 -47.67 16.43
CA ARG A 480 21.59 -49.01 15.87
C ARG A 480 21.13 -49.05 14.40
N ARG A 481 22.06 -49.36 13.48
CA ARG A 481 21.70 -49.97 12.18
C ARG A 481 21.20 -51.40 12.44
N PRO A 482 20.30 -51.92 11.58
CA PRO A 482 20.80 -52.90 10.63
C PRO A 482 20.22 -52.78 9.21
N SER A 483 20.80 -53.64 8.38
CA SER A 483 20.86 -53.85 6.93
C SER A 483 19.54 -54.19 6.21
N PRO A 484 19.58 -54.34 4.86
CA PRO A 484 18.44 -54.35 3.93
C PRO A 484 17.92 -55.77 3.62
N CYS A 485 16.68 -55.86 3.10
CA CYS A 485 15.99 -56.95 2.36
C CYS A 485 14.48 -56.76 2.60
N GLN A 486 13.49 -57.05 1.76
CA GLN A 486 13.32 -57.61 0.41
C GLN A 486 11.80 -57.42 0.12
N ILE A 487 11.45 -57.15 -1.15
CA ILE A 487 10.32 -57.70 -1.93
C ILE A 487 9.09 -58.21 -1.13
N ILE A 488 7.91 -57.61 -1.35
CA ILE A 488 6.82 -58.05 -2.27
C ILE A 488 5.96 -56.83 -2.59
#